data_AF-R8BBT5-F1
#
_entry.id   AF-R8BBT5-F1
#
_cell.length_a   1.000
_cell.length_b   1.000
_cell.length_c   1.000
_cell.angle_alpha   90.00
_cell.angle_beta   90.00
_cell.angle_gamma   90.00
#
_symmetry.space_group_name_H-M   'P 1'
#
loop_
_entity.id
_entity.type
_entity.pdbx_description
1 polymer ?
#
loop_
_entity_poly.entity_id
_entity_poly.type
_entity_poly.pdbx_seq_one_letter_code
_entity_poly.pdbx_strand_id
1 'polypeptide(L)'
;MVEIRALRFFVDYNQDESYTPTHILWFAGTGEHNLIQFAESTLTNPSGWQDVQVEGSGGGSDGNSLCAFVVQMQVKENHQNGKDTHIRGIKVYGFDERADPGEINAVHEMSVDIDAATDRATTLRLEDDDDEEALFHHRVESIGRSQNAPRYKPGEGGLSVPDFMQDPIIR
;
A
#
# COMPACT_ATOMS: atom_id res chain seq x y z
N MET A 1 -17.15 2.76 10.49
CA MET A 1 -15.74 2.33 10.60
C MET A 1 -14.89 3.42 9.99
N VAL A 2 -13.64 3.55 10.41
CA VAL A 2 -12.71 4.47 9.76
C VAL A 2 -12.05 3.71 8.62
N GLU A 3 -11.94 4.37 7.46
CA GLU A 3 -11.23 3.85 6.30
C GLU A 3 -9.76 4.26 6.39
N ILE A 4 -8.88 3.31 6.69
CA ILE A 4 -7.44 3.53 6.83
C ILE A 4 -6.77 3.25 5.49
N ARG A 5 -6.11 4.28 4.94
CA ARG A 5 -5.40 4.26 3.65
C ARG A 5 -3.93 3.94 3.79
N ALA A 6 -3.32 4.34 4.91
CA ALA A 6 -1.93 4.00 5.21
C ALA A 6 -1.71 3.91 6.72
N LEU A 7 -0.83 2.99 7.12
CA LEU A 7 -0.41 2.78 8.51
C LEU A 7 1.10 2.61 8.53
N ARG A 8 1.78 3.40 9.35
CA ARG A 8 3.24 3.35 9.49
C ARG A 8 3.67 3.45 10.94
N PHE A 9 4.82 2.87 11.26
CA PHE A 9 5.42 2.95 12.59
C PHE A 9 6.92 3.24 12.49
N PHE A 10 7.49 3.92 13.48
CA PHE A 10 8.91 4.25 13.53
C PHE A 10 9.63 3.39 14.56
N VAL A 11 10.72 2.76 14.12
CA VAL A 11 11.66 2.00 14.94
C VAL A 11 13.08 2.32 14.50
N ASP A 12 14.06 2.23 15.40
CA ASP A 12 15.47 2.43 15.04
C ASP A 12 16.39 1.46 15.77
N TYR A 13 16.83 0.43 15.06
CA TYR A 13 17.73 -0.60 15.58
C TYR A 13 19.00 -0.02 16.22
N ASN A 14 19.57 1.03 15.63
CA ASN A 14 20.84 1.60 16.11
C ASN A 14 20.69 2.31 17.46
N GLN A 15 19.48 2.77 17.79
CA GLN A 15 19.18 3.48 19.03
C GLN A 15 18.52 2.59 20.07
N ASP A 16 17.79 1.56 19.63
CA ASP A 16 16.95 0.71 20.50
C ASP A 16 17.51 -0.69 20.74
N GLU A 17 18.43 -1.18 19.91
CA GLU A 17 19.09 -2.49 20.05
C GLU A 17 18.06 -3.61 20.31
N SER A 18 18.07 -4.22 21.52
CA SER A 18 17.15 -5.29 21.93
C SER A 18 15.69 -4.87 22.10
N TYR A 19 15.38 -3.57 22.22
CA TYR A 19 14.00 -3.07 22.27
C TYR A 19 13.36 -2.96 20.88
N THR A 20 14.09 -3.31 19.82
CA THR A 20 13.63 -3.22 18.43
C THR A 20 12.87 -4.49 18.03
N PRO A 21 11.60 -4.40 17.56
CA PRO A 21 10.85 -5.56 17.12
C PRO A 21 11.46 -6.23 15.89
N THR A 22 11.39 -7.56 15.83
CA THR A 22 11.73 -8.39 14.67
C THR A 22 10.50 -8.98 14.00
N HIS A 23 9.42 -9.18 14.77
CA HIS A 23 8.20 -9.81 14.27
C HIS A 23 6.95 -9.17 14.87
N ILE A 24 6.08 -8.67 14.02
CA ILE A 24 4.83 -8.00 14.40
C ILE A 24 3.68 -8.59 13.59
N LEU A 25 2.58 -8.92 14.26
CA LEU A 25 1.30 -9.26 13.62
C LEU A 25 0.33 -8.10 13.73
N TRP A 26 -0.41 -7.84 12.66
CA TRP A 26 -1.37 -6.75 12.57
C TRP A 26 -2.78 -7.29 12.41
N PHE A 27 -3.66 -6.85 13.31
CA PHE A 27 -5.05 -7.23 13.30
C PHE A 27 -5.95 -6.01 13.20
N ALA A 28 -7.14 -6.21 12.66
CA ALA A 28 -8.16 -5.19 12.59
C ALA A 28 -9.56 -5.80 12.69
N GLY A 29 -10.53 -4.99 13.09
CA GLY A 29 -11.89 -5.48 13.19
C GLY A 29 -12.90 -4.49 13.75
N THR A 30 -14.08 -5.02 14.05
CA THR A 30 -15.23 -4.24 14.53
C THR A 30 -15.26 -4.08 16.05
N GLY A 31 -14.42 -4.81 16.76
CA GLY A 31 -14.25 -4.77 18.21
C GLY A 31 -13.14 -5.70 18.67
N GLU A 32 -12.72 -5.60 19.93
CA GLU A 32 -11.55 -6.33 20.47
C GLU A 32 -11.67 -7.87 20.40
N HIS A 33 -12.90 -8.40 20.41
CA HIS A 33 -13.16 -9.84 20.30
C HIS A 33 -13.40 -10.31 18.86
N ASN A 34 -13.37 -9.41 17.88
CA ASN A 34 -13.63 -9.71 16.48
C ASN A 34 -12.53 -9.10 15.60
N LEU A 35 -11.30 -9.58 15.82
CA LEU A 35 -10.10 -9.14 15.13
C LEU A 35 -9.65 -10.20 14.12
N ILE A 36 -9.31 -9.78 12.91
CA ILE A 36 -8.77 -10.62 11.83
C ILE A 36 -7.37 -10.10 11.52
N GLN A 37 -6.40 -11.02 11.36
CA GLN A 37 -5.06 -10.66 10.94
C GLN A 37 -5.10 -10.22 9.46
N PHE A 38 -4.63 -9.01 9.18
CA PHE A 38 -4.57 -8.49 7.81
C PHE A 38 -3.14 -8.35 7.30
N ALA A 39 -2.13 -8.24 8.18
CA ALA A 39 -0.74 -8.11 7.78
C ALA A 39 0.24 -8.70 8.82
N GLU A 40 1.48 -8.88 8.37
CA GLU A 40 2.63 -9.34 9.15
C GLU A 40 3.86 -8.52 8.75
N SER A 41 4.66 -8.12 9.72
CA SER A 41 5.92 -7.41 9.48
C SER A 41 7.08 -8.19 10.09
N THR A 42 8.03 -8.59 9.24
CA THR A 42 9.30 -9.21 9.64
C THR A 42 10.43 -8.23 9.38
N LEU A 43 11.22 -7.93 10.42
CA LEU A 43 12.22 -6.87 10.42
C LEU A 43 13.59 -7.44 10.85
N THR A 44 14.64 -7.11 10.11
CA THR A 44 16.01 -7.64 10.39
C THR A 44 16.94 -6.62 11.03
N ASN A 45 16.93 -5.36 10.61
CA ASN A 45 17.64 -4.24 11.27
C ASN A 45 16.96 -2.93 10.84
N PRO A 46 15.67 -2.74 11.21
CA PRO A 46 14.89 -1.62 10.70
C PRO A 46 15.40 -0.30 11.27
N SER A 47 15.38 0.75 10.45
CA SER A 47 15.63 2.13 10.88
C SER A 47 14.73 3.06 10.07
N GLY A 48 14.07 3.99 10.75
CA GLY A 48 13.14 4.92 10.13
C GLY A 48 11.68 4.44 10.16
N TRP A 49 10.85 5.07 9.33
CA TRP A 49 9.45 4.69 9.15
C TRP A 49 9.32 3.37 8.39
N GLN A 50 8.48 2.49 8.92
CA GLN A 50 8.11 1.20 8.33
C GLN A 50 6.64 1.26 7.91
N ASP A 51 6.35 0.89 6.67
CA ASP A 51 5.01 0.78 6.14
C ASP A 51 4.36 -0.56 6.53
N VAL A 52 3.07 -0.51 6.90
CA VAL A 52 2.24 -1.70 7.10
C VAL A 52 1.37 -1.89 5.86
N GLN A 53 1.40 -3.09 5.27
CA GLN A 53 0.59 -3.42 4.10
C GLN A 53 -0.90 -3.47 4.48
N VAL A 54 -1.63 -2.41 4.14
CA VAL A 54 -3.09 -2.33 4.31
C VAL A 54 -3.86 -2.65 3.03
N GLU A 55 -3.18 -2.60 1.88
CA GLU A 55 -3.74 -2.88 0.55
C GLU A 55 -4.31 -4.31 0.48
N GLY A 56 -5.43 -4.46 -0.22
CA GLY A 56 -6.11 -5.76 -0.35
C GLY A 56 -6.95 -6.17 0.87
N SER A 57 -7.11 -5.29 1.88
CA SER A 57 -7.99 -5.56 3.03
C SER A 57 -9.48 -5.52 2.69
N GLY A 58 -9.88 -4.97 1.52
CA GLY A 58 -11.23 -5.15 0.97
C GLY A 58 -12.37 -4.40 1.66
N GLY A 59 -12.08 -3.44 2.54
CA GLY A 59 -13.09 -2.82 3.40
C GLY A 59 -13.64 -1.47 2.91
N GLY A 60 -12.88 -0.73 2.11
CA GLY A 60 -13.23 0.60 1.60
C GLY A 60 -14.04 0.61 0.31
N SER A 61 -14.50 1.80 -0.09
CA SER A 61 -15.16 2.02 -1.39
C SER A 61 -14.25 1.74 -2.59
N ASP A 62 -12.94 1.83 -2.38
CA ASP A 62 -11.89 1.50 -3.33
C ASP A 62 -11.56 0.00 -3.40
N GLY A 63 -12.16 -0.82 -2.53
CA GLY A 63 -11.85 -2.24 -2.39
C GLY A 63 -10.45 -2.56 -1.84
N ASN A 64 -9.67 -1.55 -1.44
CA ASN A 64 -8.27 -1.71 -1.04
C ASN A 64 -7.96 -1.16 0.35
N SER A 65 -8.81 -0.31 0.92
CA SER A 65 -8.61 0.24 2.25
C SER A 65 -8.96 -0.73 3.38
N LEU A 66 -8.30 -0.52 4.51
CA LEU A 66 -8.61 -1.19 5.77
C LEU A 66 -9.72 -0.44 6.51
N CYS A 67 -10.94 -0.98 6.50
CA CYS A 67 -12.04 -0.43 7.30
C CYS A 67 -12.11 -1.11 8.66
N ALA A 68 -11.87 -0.34 9.73
CA ALA A 68 -11.83 -0.87 11.09
C ALA A 68 -12.41 0.09 12.14
N PHE A 69 -12.81 -0.46 13.28
CA PHE A 69 -12.98 0.30 14.52
C PHE A 69 -11.81 0.11 15.47
N VAL A 70 -11.16 -1.06 15.40
CA VAL A 70 -9.98 -1.39 16.20
C VAL A 70 -8.89 -1.86 15.26
N VAL A 71 -7.68 -1.34 15.45
CA VAL A 71 -6.43 -1.88 14.89
C VAL A 71 -5.56 -2.30 16.06
N GLN A 72 -5.00 -3.50 15.98
CA GLN A 72 -4.13 -4.05 17.02
C GLN A 72 -2.77 -4.42 16.41
N MET A 73 -1.72 -3.84 17.00
CA MET A 73 -0.34 -4.23 16.79
C MET A 73 0.05 -5.26 17.85
N GLN A 74 0.49 -6.45 17.44
CA GLN A 74 1.01 -7.47 18.34
C GLN A 74 2.49 -7.72 18.06
N VAL A 75 3.36 -7.19 18.91
CA VAL A 75 4.79 -7.48 18.86
C VAL A 75 5.01 -8.90 19.40
N LYS A 76 5.54 -9.78 18.55
CA LYS A 76 5.77 -11.19 18.88
C LYS A 76 7.19 -11.43 19.39
N GLU A 77 8.16 -10.79 18.74
CA GLU A 77 9.57 -10.99 18.99
C GLU A 77 10.35 -9.68 18.81
N ASN A 78 11.43 -9.56 19.58
CA ASN A 78 12.38 -8.45 19.51
C ASN A 78 13.79 -8.99 19.25
N HIS A 79 14.68 -8.10 18.82
CA HIS A 79 16.10 -8.40 18.66
C HIS A 79 16.71 -8.91 19.96
N GLN A 80 17.65 -9.85 19.85
CA GLN A 80 18.42 -10.38 20.99
C GLN A 80 17.53 -10.92 22.13
N ASN A 81 16.29 -11.37 21.81
CA ASN A 81 15.27 -11.77 22.78
C ASN A 81 14.96 -10.68 23.81
N GLY A 82 14.97 -9.42 23.39
CA GLY A 82 14.55 -8.30 24.24
C GLY A 82 13.14 -8.47 24.77
N LYS A 83 12.92 -8.09 26.03
CA LYS A 83 11.66 -8.32 26.75
C LYS A 83 10.61 -7.26 26.43
N ASP A 84 11.03 -6.01 26.36
CA ASP A 84 10.18 -4.85 26.18
C ASP A 84 10.46 -4.22 24.80
N THR A 85 9.53 -3.43 24.27
CA THR A 85 9.62 -2.90 22.90
C THR A 85 9.58 -1.37 22.88
N HIS A 86 10.41 -0.74 22.06
CA HIS A 86 10.31 0.67 21.74
C HIS A 86 9.64 0.86 20.38
N ILE A 87 8.48 1.52 20.39
CA ILE A 87 7.85 2.09 19.20
C ILE A 87 7.91 3.61 19.36
N ARG A 88 8.70 4.27 18.54
CA ARG A 88 8.99 5.71 18.70
C ARG A 88 7.92 6.60 18.10
N GLY A 89 7.13 6.08 17.17
CA GLY A 89 6.05 6.80 16.53
C GLY A 89 5.12 5.89 15.76
N ILE A 90 3.87 6.30 15.65
CA ILE A 90 2.85 5.65 14.81
C ILE A 90 2.14 6.77 14.04
N LYS A 91 1.92 6.55 12.75
CA LYS A 91 1.10 7.41 11.89
C LYS A 91 0.01 6.56 11.25
N VAL A 92 -1.23 7.02 11.38
CA VAL A 92 -2.41 6.40 10.77
C VAL A 92 -3.06 7.44 9.88
N TYR A 93 -3.27 7.11 8.61
CA TYR A 93 -3.86 7.99 7.62
C TYR A 93 -5.23 7.44 7.23
N GLY A 94 -6.26 8.23 7.50
CA GLY A 94 -7.62 7.93 7.08
C GLY A 94 -7.96 8.57 5.75
N PHE A 95 -8.96 8.01 5.05
CA PHE A 95 -9.61 8.70 3.94
C PHE A 95 -10.44 9.87 4.47
N ASP A 96 -10.31 11.05 3.86
CA ASP A 96 -11.16 12.21 4.12
C ASP A 96 -11.86 12.61 2.82
N GLU A 97 -13.17 12.33 2.74
CA GLU A 97 -14.02 12.65 1.59
C GLU A 97 -14.14 14.17 1.35
N ARG A 98 -13.84 14.99 2.36
CA ARG A 98 -13.91 16.46 2.30
C ARG A 98 -12.56 17.11 2.04
N ALA A 99 -11.47 16.35 2.13
CA ALA A 99 -10.17 16.85 1.73
C ALA A 99 -10.23 17.11 0.22
N ASP A 100 -9.99 18.37 -0.16
CA ASP A 100 -9.90 18.76 -1.58
C ASP A 100 -8.90 17.80 -2.23
N PRO A 101 -9.28 17.04 -3.28
CA PRO A 101 -8.40 16.09 -3.93
C PRO A 101 -7.34 16.88 -4.71
N GLY A 102 -6.41 17.51 -3.99
CA GLY A 102 -5.19 18.05 -4.57
C GLY A 102 -4.53 16.97 -5.42
N GLU A 103 -3.91 17.40 -6.51
CA GLU A 103 -3.34 16.71 -7.69
C GLU A 103 -2.97 15.20 -7.62
N ILE A 104 -2.75 14.63 -6.43
CA ILE A 104 -2.42 13.22 -6.18
C ILE A 104 -3.57 12.22 -6.37
N ASN A 105 -4.83 12.59 -6.15
CA ASN A 105 -5.95 11.64 -6.32
C ASN A 105 -6.38 11.46 -7.78
N ALA A 106 -6.14 12.48 -8.62
CA ALA A 106 -6.48 12.44 -10.05
C ALA A 106 -5.73 11.32 -10.80
N VAL A 107 -4.49 11.02 -10.40
CA VAL A 107 -3.70 9.93 -11.01
C VAL A 107 -4.17 8.54 -10.57
N HIS A 108 -4.68 8.39 -9.34
CA HIS A 108 -5.26 7.11 -8.89
C HIS A 108 -6.60 6.83 -9.57
N GLU A 109 -7.51 7.82 -9.61
CA GLU A 109 -8.77 7.69 -10.38
C GLU A 109 -8.49 7.35 -11.85
N MET A 110 -7.51 8.02 -12.46
CA MET A 110 -7.10 7.71 -13.84
C MET A 110 -6.56 6.29 -14.01
N SER A 111 -5.84 5.75 -13.03
CA SER A 111 -5.34 4.35 -13.09
C SER A 111 -6.48 3.33 -12.99
N VAL A 112 -7.47 3.56 -12.12
CA VAL A 112 -8.64 2.70 -11.97
C VAL A 112 -9.51 2.71 -13.25
N ASP A 113 -9.66 3.87 -13.88
CA ASP A 113 -10.37 3.98 -15.17
C ASP A 113 -9.64 3.27 -16.32
N ILE A 114 -8.30 3.31 -16.33
CA ILE A 114 -7.48 2.61 -17.33
C ILE A 114 -7.60 1.09 -17.19
N ASP A 115 -7.57 0.56 -15.96
CA ASP A 115 -7.71 -0.88 -15.72
C ASP A 115 -9.13 -1.35 -16.08
N ALA A 116 -10.16 -0.58 -15.72
CA ALA A 116 -11.54 -0.88 -16.06
C ALA A 116 -11.84 -0.76 -17.57
N ALA A 117 -11.15 0.13 -18.29
CA ALA A 117 -11.23 0.22 -19.74
C ALA A 117 -10.48 -0.93 -20.43
N THR A 118 -9.34 -1.34 -19.85
CA THR A 118 -8.56 -2.48 -20.34
C THR A 118 -9.36 -3.77 -20.21
N ASP A 119 -9.98 -4.05 -19.06
CA ASP A 119 -10.80 -5.25 -18.85
C ASP A 119 -12.02 -5.31 -19.77
N ARG A 120 -12.67 -4.17 -20.04
CA ARG A 120 -13.75 -4.11 -21.04
C ARG A 120 -13.25 -4.40 -22.45
N ALA A 121 -12.07 -3.90 -22.82
CA ALA A 121 -11.45 -4.21 -24.10
C ALA A 121 -11.03 -5.68 -24.20
N THR A 122 -10.60 -6.32 -23.11
CA THR A 122 -10.30 -7.76 -23.08
C THR A 122 -11.55 -8.62 -23.18
N THR A 123 -12.66 -8.16 -22.60
CA THR A 123 -13.95 -8.88 -22.62
C THR A 123 -14.60 -8.82 -24.02
N LEU A 124 -14.55 -7.67 -24.68
CA LEU A 124 -15.03 -7.51 -26.07
C LEU A 124 -14.19 -8.30 -27.09
N ARG A 125 -12.93 -8.63 -26.78
CA ARG A 125 -12.05 -9.48 -27.61
C ARG A 125 -12.43 -10.96 -27.64
N LEU A 126 -13.35 -11.41 -26.78
CA LEU A 126 -13.81 -12.81 -26.76
C LEU A 126 -15.02 -13.05 -27.68
N GLU A 127 -15.55 -12.02 -28.36
CA GLU A 127 -16.80 -12.12 -29.13
C GLU A 127 -16.66 -11.89 -30.65
N ASP A 128 -15.51 -11.54 -31.21
CA ASP A 128 -15.36 -11.33 -32.67
C ASP A 128 -14.10 -12.02 -33.23
N ASP A 129 -14.28 -13.25 -33.73
CA ASP A 129 -13.37 -13.92 -34.66
C ASP A 129 -13.66 -13.38 -36.07
N ASP A 130 -12.77 -12.57 -36.63
CA ASP A 130 -12.50 -12.39 -38.08
C ASP A 130 -11.78 -11.04 -38.27
N ASP A 131 -10.43 -11.01 -38.27
CA ASP A 131 -9.57 -10.05 -39.01
C ASP A 131 -8.11 -10.03 -38.47
N GLU A 132 -7.39 -11.13 -38.67
CA GLU A 132 -6.00 -11.37 -38.19
C GLU A 132 -4.92 -10.42 -38.77
N GLU A 133 -5.16 -9.77 -39.90
CA GLU A 133 -4.16 -8.90 -40.57
C GLU A 133 -4.05 -7.51 -39.94
N ALA A 134 -5.16 -6.92 -39.47
CA ALA A 134 -5.15 -5.64 -38.76
C ALA A 134 -4.53 -5.77 -37.36
N LEU A 135 -4.64 -6.95 -36.76
CA LEU A 135 -4.09 -7.31 -35.45
C LEU A 135 -2.55 -7.33 -35.44
N PHE A 136 -1.89 -7.77 -36.52
CA PHE A 136 -0.42 -7.82 -36.54
C PHE A 136 0.20 -6.41 -36.57
N HIS A 137 -0.39 -5.50 -37.35
CA HIS A 137 0.08 -4.11 -37.44
C HIS A 137 -0.17 -3.33 -36.14
N HIS A 138 -1.35 -3.48 -35.53
CA HIS A 138 -1.67 -2.81 -34.26
C HIS A 138 -0.92 -3.42 -33.07
N ARG A 139 -0.57 -4.72 -33.11
CA ARG A 139 0.27 -5.37 -32.11
C ARG A 139 1.74 -4.93 -32.20
N VAL A 140 2.26 -4.70 -33.40
CA VAL A 140 3.61 -4.15 -33.57
C VAL A 140 3.68 -2.70 -33.09
N GLU A 141 2.62 -1.90 -33.31
CA GLU A 141 2.54 -0.51 -32.79
C GLU A 141 2.34 -0.46 -31.26
N SER A 142 1.54 -1.36 -30.67
CA SER A 142 1.34 -1.43 -29.22
C SER A 142 2.55 -2.02 -28.48
N ILE A 143 3.26 -2.98 -29.08
CA ILE A 143 4.56 -3.47 -28.57
C ILE A 143 5.63 -2.37 -28.67
N GLY A 144 5.63 -1.57 -29.75
CA GLY A 144 6.53 -0.42 -29.90
C GLY A 144 6.31 0.68 -28.87
N ARG A 145 5.05 0.93 -28.45
CA ARG A 145 4.74 1.84 -27.33
C ARG A 145 5.01 1.24 -25.96
N SER A 146 4.83 -0.08 -25.79
CA SER A 146 5.02 -0.79 -24.53
C SER A 146 6.50 -0.94 -24.13
N GLN A 147 7.43 -0.99 -25.09
CA GLN A 147 8.87 -1.07 -24.78
C GLN A 147 9.49 0.21 -24.19
N ASN A 148 8.76 1.33 -24.18
CA ASN A 148 9.14 2.58 -23.50
C ASN A 148 8.25 2.94 -22.31
N ALA A 149 7.33 2.07 -21.90
CA ALA A 149 6.60 2.25 -20.66
C ALA A 149 7.47 1.73 -19.50
N PRO A 150 7.86 2.57 -18.52
CA PRO A 150 8.65 2.12 -17.40
C PRO A 150 7.85 1.06 -16.64
N ARG A 151 8.39 -0.16 -16.55
CA ARG A 151 7.87 -1.23 -15.70
C ARG A 151 7.92 -0.73 -14.26
N TYR A 152 6.77 -0.42 -13.67
CA TYR A 152 6.68 0.06 -12.29
C TYR A 152 7.33 -0.95 -11.35
N LYS A 153 8.46 -0.55 -10.78
CA LYS A 153 9.09 -1.20 -9.65
C LYS A 153 8.81 -0.35 -8.42
N PRO A 154 8.36 -0.95 -7.30
CA PRO A 154 8.19 -0.22 -6.06
C PRO A 154 9.51 0.48 -5.70
N GLY A 155 9.49 1.82 -5.61
CA GLY A 155 10.64 2.65 -5.25
C GLY A 155 11.37 3.37 -6.40
N GLU A 156 11.00 3.16 -7.68
CA GLU A 156 11.69 3.80 -8.83
C GLU A 156 10.83 4.80 -9.62
N GLY A 157 9.57 5.03 -9.22
CA GLY A 157 8.70 6.07 -9.79
C GLY A 157 8.74 7.34 -8.95
N GLY A 158 9.18 8.45 -9.53
CA GLY A 158 9.21 9.78 -8.91
C GLY A 158 7.83 10.37 -8.62
N LEU A 159 7.05 9.70 -7.78
CA LEU A 159 5.93 10.29 -7.07
C LEU A 159 6.52 10.80 -5.76
N SER A 160 6.57 12.12 -5.60
CA SER A 160 6.98 12.72 -4.33
C SER A 160 6.05 12.21 -3.23
N VAL A 161 6.61 11.51 -2.25
CA VAL A 161 5.91 11.19 -1.00
C VAL A 161 5.26 12.49 -0.53
N PRO A 162 3.92 12.54 -0.35
CA PRO A 162 3.23 13.75 0.07
C PRO A 162 3.91 14.37 1.29
N ASP A 163 3.96 15.69 1.38
CA ASP A 163 4.75 16.41 2.40
C ASP A 163 4.40 15.96 3.83
N PHE A 164 3.13 15.61 4.08
CA PHE A 164 2.67 15.07 5.37
C PHE A 164 3.17 13.65 5.68
N MET A 165 3.58 12.89 4.66
CA MET A 165 4.16 11.55 4.75
C MET A 165 5.69 11.55 4.78
N GLN A 166 6.34 12.71 4.65
CA GLN A 166 7.78 12.81 4.80
C GLN A 166 8.22 12.57 6.26
N ASP A 167 9.51 12.26 6.41
CA ASP A 167 10.13 12.03 7.70
C ASP A 167 10.21 13.37 8.46
N PRO A 168 9.82 13.41 9.75
CA PRO A 168 9.96 14.63 10.53
C PRO A 168 11.45 14.96 10.66
N ILE A 169 11.83 16.21 10.35
CA ILE A 169 13.19 16.73 10.54
C ILE A 169 13.41 16.88 12.05
N ILE A 170 14.13 15.94 12.66
CA ILE A 170 14.57 16.03 14.05
C ILE A 170 15.74 17.02 14.10
N ARG A 171 15.57 18.16 14.78
CA ARG A 171 16.64 19.14 15.07
C ARG A 171 17.20 18.96 16.46
#